data_AF-A0A4U6QGS0-F1
#
_entry.id   AF-A0A4U6QGS0-F1
#
_cell.length_a   1.000
_cell.length_b   1.000
_cell.length_c   1.000
_cell.angle_alpha   90.00
_cell.angle_beta   90.00
_cell.angle_gamma   90.00
#
_symmetry.space_group_name_H-M   'P 1'
#
loop_
_entity.id
_entity.type
_entity.pdbx_description
1 polymer ?
#
loop_
_entity_poly.entity_id
_entity_poly.type
_entity_poly.pdbx_seq_one_letter_code
_entity_poly.pdbx_strand_id
1 'polypeptide(L)' 'MSRCNGPIYPARRALYSDHGSDFTSSHIAQVCADFEVEIIHSSPGRPRGRGKVERFLGTITTELLPTLPWPIPA' A
#
# COMPACT_ATOMS: atom_id res chain seq x y z
N MET A 1 -17.42 27.41 21.47
CA MET A 1 -16.64 26.65 20.46
C MET A 1 -15.15 26.81 20.78
N SER A 2 -14.55 25.81 21.43
CA SER A 2 -13.11 25.81 21.73
C SER A 2 -12.38 25.20 20.54
N ARG A 3 -11.48 25.98 19.91
CA ARG A 3 -10.58 25.48 18.86
C ARG A 3 -9.51 24.63 19.52
N CYS A 4 -9.54 23.32 19.30
CA CYS A 4 -8.47 22.41 19.68
C CYS A 4 -7.23 22.70 18.81
N ASN A 5 -6.42 23.68 19.22
CA ASN A 5 -5.05 23.85 18.72
C ASN A 5 -4.15 22.85 19.47
N GLY A 6 -4.27 21.57 19.12
CA GLY A 6 -3.29 20.55 19.52
C GLY A 6 -2.12 20.53 18.51
N PRO A 7 -0.90 20.19 18.94
CA PRO A 7 0.20 19.97 18.01
C PRO A 7 -0.19 18.86 17.03
N ILE A 8 -0.08 19.13 15.73
CA ILE A 8 -0.16 18.11 14.69
C ILE A 8 1.11 17.28 14.82
N TYR A 9 1.06 16.17 15.57
CA TYR A 9 2.09 15.15 15.44
C TYR A 9 2.08 14.68 13.98
N PRO A 10 3.22 14.65 13.26
CA PRO A 10 3.25 13.99 11.98
C PRO A 10 2.80 12.54 12.24
N ALA A 11 1.68 12.15 11.65
CA ALA A 11 1.19 10.79 11.77
C ALA A 11 2.31 9.88 11.29
N ARG A 12 2.84 9.00 12.17
CA ARG A 12 3.79 7.98 11.76
C ARG A 12 3.14 7.18 10.64
N ARG A 13 3.68 7.29 9.44
CA ARG A 13 3.16 6.62 8.25
C ARG A 13 3.83 5.27 8.16
N ALA A 14 3.03 4.21 8.16
CA ALA A 14 3.52 2.85 7.95
C ALA A 14 3.05 2.34 6.59
N LEU A 15 3.99 1.82 5.80
CA LEU A 15 3.72 1.11 4.55
C LEU A 15 3.76 -0.39 4.85
N TYR A 16 2.59 -1.04 4.83
CA TYR A 16 2.50 -2.48 4.99
C TYR A 16 2.60 -3.14 3.61
N SER A 17 3.69 -3.87 3.37
CA SER A 17 3.93 -4.53 2.08
C SER A 17 4.35 -5.99 2.27
N ASP A 18 4.40 -6.75 1.18
CA ASP A 18 5.00 -8.08 1.20
C ASP A 18 6.53 -8.02 1.07
N HIS A 19 7.15 -9.21 1.04
CA HIS A 19 8.59 -9.38 0.80
C HIS A 19 8.91 -9.44 -0.71
N GLY A 20 8.10 -8.80 -1.57
CA GLY A 20 8.40 -8.69 -2.99
C GLY A 20 9.75 -8.01 -3.25
N SER A 21 10.41 -8.36 -4.35
CA SER A 21 11.70 -7.78 -4.75
C SER A 21 11.65 -6.25 -4.85
N ASP A 22 10.54 -5.71 -5.33
CA ASP A 22 10.37 -4.27 -5.54
C ASP A 22 10.30 -3.52 -4.19
N PHE A 23 9.65 -4.14 -3.21
CA PHE A 23 9.49 -3.60 -1.85
C PHE A 23 10.68 -3.86 -0.93
N THR A 24 11.62 -4.72 -1.33
CA THR A 24 12.86 -5.01 -0.60
C THR A 24 14.08 -4.33 -1.22
N SER A 25 13.88 -3.55 -2.30
CA SER A 25 14.95 -2.83 -2.99
C SER A 25 15.56 -1.69 -2.15
N SER A 26 16.82 -1.35 -2.41
CA SER A 26 17.47 -0.21 -1.77
C SER A 26 16.79 1.12 -2.10
N HIS A 27 16.23 1.23 -3.31
CA HIS A 27 15.55 2.42 -3.78
C HIS A 27 14.30 2.75 -2.94
N ILE A 28 13.42 1.77 -2.69
CA ILE A 28 12.23 2.02 -1.86
C ILE A 28 12.59 2.32 -0.41
N ALA A 29 13.66 1.70 0.11
CA ALA A 29 14.15 1.99 1.46
C ALA A 29 14.63 3.45 1.60
N GLN A 30 15.32 3.98 0.60
CA GLN A 30 15.73 5.39 0.57
C GLN A 30 14.53 6.33 0.51
N VAL A 31 13.59 6.06 -0.40
CA VAL A 31 12.35 6.86 -0.52
C VAL A 31 11.58 6.86 0.81
N CYS A 32 11.40 5.70 1.45
CA CYS A 32 10.71 5.63 2.72
C CYS A 32 11.47 6.34 3.86
N ALA A 33 12.79 6.33 3.86
CA ALA A 33 13.59 7.12 4.80
C ALA A 33 13.38 8.63 4.59
N ASP A 34 13.36 9.10 3.34
CA ASP A 34 13.14 10.52 3.00
C ASP A 34 11.75 11.03 3.40
N PHE A 35 10.74 10.14 3.40
CA PHE A 35 9.35 10.48 3.75
C PHE A 35 8.96 10.13 5.20
N GLU A 36 9.91 9.69 6.04
CA GLU A 36 9.65 9.21 7.41
C GLU A 36 8.57 8.11 7.47
N VAL A 37 8.57 7.23 6.47
CA VAL A 37 7.65 6.09 6.36
C VAL A 37 8.33 4.82 6.84
N GLU A 38 7.72 4.14 7.81
CA GLU A 38 8.16 2.82 8.25
C GLU A 38 7.65 1.75 7.28
N ILE A 39 8.55 0.99 6.65
CA ILE A 39 8.16 -0.17 5.84
C ILE A 39 8.04 -1.39 6.76
N ILE A 40 6.85 -2.01 6.78
CA ILE A 40 6.58 -3.23 7.54
C ILE A 40 6.27 -4.35 6.56
N HIS A 41 7.14 -5.37 6.53
CA HIS A 41 6.95 -6.52 5.67
C HIS A 41 6.10 -7.61 6.33
N SER A 42 5.07 -8.09 5.62
CA SER A 42 4.24 -9.19 6.08
C SER A 42 5.02 -10.51 6.08
N SER A 43 4.93 -11.30 7.15
CA SER A 43 5.59 -12.62 7.20
C SER A 43 5.13 -13.55 6.06
N PRO A 44 6.05 -14.27 5.38
CA PRO A 44 5.70 -15.25 4.35
C PRO A 44 4.71 -16.29 4.87
N GLY A 45 3.70 -16.64 4.08
CA GLY A 45 2.75 -17.72 4.41
C GLY A 45 1.64 -17.39 5.43
N ARG A 46 1.55 -16.15 5.94
CA ARG A 46 0.42 -15.68 6.76
C ARG A 46 -0.24 -14.44 6.14
N PRO A 47 -1.23 -14.59 5.25
CA PRO A 47 -1.91 -13.44 4.64
C PRO A 47 -2.95 -12.85 5.62
N ARG A 48 -2.51 -12.34 6.77
CA ARG A 48 -3.41 -11.61 7.68
C ARG A 48 -3.37 -10.13 7.29
N GLY A 49 -4.24 -9.74 6.34
CA GLY A 49 -4.41 -8.34 5.91
C GLY A 49 -4.51 -8.12 4.41
N ARG A 50 -4.21 -9.13 3.58
CA ARG A 50 -4.24 -8.97 2.10
C ARG A 50 -5.64 -8.95 1.50
N GLY A 51 -6.66 -9.40 2.22
CA GLY A 51 -8.03 -9.48 1.69
C GLY A 51 -8.60 -8.14 1.19
N LYS A 52 -8.15 -6.99 1.72
CA LYS A 52 -8.57 -5.68 1.20
C LYS A 52 -7.92 -5.36 -0.15
N VAL A 53 -6.61 -5.57 -0.26
CA VAL A 53 -5.87 -5.34 -1.52
C VAL A 53 -6.33 -6.34 -2.58
N GLU A 54 -6.47 -7.62 -2.21
CA GLU A 54 -6.97 -8.66 -3.11
C GLU A 54 -8.41 -8.40 -3.55
N ARG A 55 -9.29 -7.96 -2.64
CA ARG A 55 -10.67 -7.57 -3.00
C ARG A 55 -10.68 -6.36 -3.94
N PHE A 56 -9.85 -5.35 -3.65
CA PHE A 56 -9.74 -4.17 -4.51
C PHE A 56 -9.23 -4.51 -5.90
N LEU A 57 -8.15 -5.30 -6.00
CA LEU A 57 -7.60 -5.76 -7.27
C LEU A 57 -8.59 -6.65 -8.02
N GLY A 58 -9.31 -7.53 -7.32
CA GLY A 58 -10.38 -8.33 -7.90
C GLY A 58 -11.53 -7.48 -8.47
N THR A 59 -11.93 -6.42 -7.76
CA THR A 59 -12.90 -5.43 -8.25
C THR A 59 -12.39 -4.72 -9.50
N ILE A 60 -11.13 -4.28 -9.54
CA ILE A 60 -10.55 -3.71 -10.76
C ILE A 60 -10.64 -4.71 -11.92
N THR A 61 -10.21 -5.95 -11.70
CA THR A 61 -10.23 -6.98 -12.75
C THR A 61 -11.63 -7.28 -13.27
N THR A 62 -12.63 -7.27 -12.39
CA THR A 62 -14.00 -7.70 -12.74
C THR A 62 -14.88 -6.54 -13.22
N GLU A 63 -14.69 -5.34 -12.68
CA GLU A 63 -15.58 -4.20 -12.91
C GLU A 63 -14.94 -3.11 -13.76
N LEU A 64 -13.63 -2.86 -13.63
CA LEU A 64 -12.95 -1.79 -14.37
C LEU A 64 -12.37 -2.31 -15.70
N LEU A 65 -11.60 -3.39 -15.68
CA LEU A 65 -10.91 -3.88 -16.89
C LEU A 65 -11.85 -4.16 -18.08
N PRO A 66 -13.07 -4.73 -17.88
CA PRO A 66 -13.99 -4.95 -19.00
C PRO A 66 -14.56 -3.66 -19.62
N THR A 67 -14.49 -2.54 -18.89
CA THR A 67 -14.95 -1.23 -19.38
C THR A 67 -13.88 -0.49 -20.18
N LEU A 68 -12.62 -0.95 -20.13
CA LEU A 68 -11.53 -0.31 -20.84
C LEU A 68 -11.63 -0.62 -22.35
N PRO A 69 -11.39 0.38 -23.21
CA PRO A 69 -11.54 0.23 -24.66
C PRO A 69 -10.48 -0.67 -25.31
N TRP A 70 -9.50 -1.15 -24.55
CA TRP A 70 -8.38 -1.95 -25.05
C TRP A 70 -8.36 -3.35 -24.44
N PRO A 71 -8.18 -4.41 -25.27
CA PRO A 71 -8.05 -5.76 -24.76
C PRO A 71 -6.73 -5.91 -24.02
N ILE A 72 -6.80 -6.36 -22.77
CA ILE A 72 -5.62 -6.75 -21.99
C ILE A 72 -5.42 -8.25 -22.28
N PRO A 73 -4.30 -8.67 -22.90
CA PRO A 73 -4.03 -10.09 -23.09
C PRO A 73 -3.91 -10.77 -21.72
N ALA A 74 -4.62 -11.90 -21.59
CA ALA A 74 -4.55 -12.76 -20.42
C ALA A 74 -3.19 -13.45 -20.29
#